data_AF-A0A133XH32-F1
#
_entry.id   AF-A0A133XH32-F1
#
_cell.length_a   1.000
_cell.length_b   1.000
_cell.length_c   1.000
_cell.angle_alpha   90.00
_cell.angle_beta   90.00
_cell.angle_gamma   90.00
#
_symmetry.space_group_name_H-M   'P 1'
#
loop_
_entity.id
_entity.type
_entity.pdbx_description
1 polymer ?
#
loop_
_entity_poly.entity_id
_entity_poly.type
_entity_poly.pdbx_seq_one_letter_code
_entity_poly.pdbx_strand_id
1 'polypeptide(L)'
;MRRYYQFAVVVILVSILTLFLMQALGRAMSDMEEAGVQVEAAVIRTELLEVLAHREIFGGELPKTDNPVEWVVSKPRNYLGAVDKAPDESGVWYFDRQAGELIYRFEDGHQARFRLSREAGPSNARGVIAGVGLLRLDDRPQ
;
A
#
# COMPACT_ATOMS: atom_id res chain seq x y z
N MET A 1 22.75 -19.44 -48.12
CA MET A 1 22.88 -18.23 -47.27
C MET A 1 21.53 -17.57 -46.91
N ARG A 2 20.55 -17.46 -47.83
CA ARG A 2 19.24 -16.79 -47.59
C ARG A 2 18.41 -17.31 -46.40
N ARG A 3 18.46 -18.61 -46.10
CA ARG A 3 17.78 -19.22 -44.93
C ARG A 3 18.34 -18.76 -43.57
N TYR A 4 19.65 -18.50 -43.48
CA TYR A 4 20.27 -18.02 -42.24
C TYR A 4 19.84 -16.60 -41.91
N TYR A 5 19.69 -15.73 -42.92
CA TYR A 5 19.18 -14.37 -42.72
C TYR A 5 17.72 -14.35 -42.26
N GLN A 6 16.86 -15.20 -42.84
CA GLN A 6 15.47 -15.33 -42.40
C GLN A 6 15.39 -15.81 -40.96
N PHE A 7 16.20 -16.79 -40.58
CA PHE A 7 16.26 -17.28 -39.21
C PHE A 7 16.77 -16.21 -38.25
N ALA A 8 17.84 -15.48 -38.61
CA ALA A 8 18.38 -14.38 -37.81
C ALA A 8 17.35 -13.26 -37.58
N VAL A 9 16.61 -12.87 -38.61
CA VAL A 9 15.55 -11.86 -38.48
C VAL A 9 14.44 -12.33 -37.54
N VAL A 10 14.01 -13.58 -37.65
CA VAL A 10 12.98 -14.15 -36.74
C VAL A 10 13.50 -14.18 -35.31
N VAL A 11 14.74 -14.60 -35.08
CA VAL A 11 15.34 -14.62 -33.74
C VAL A 11 15.38 -13.21 -33.15
N ILE A 12 15.86 -12.22 -33.91
CA ILE A 12 15.91 -10.82 -33.45
C ILE A 12 14.49 -10.32 -33.11
N LEU A 13 13.52 -10.58 -33.98
CA LEU A 13 12.15 -10.15 -33.79
C LEU A 13 11.51 -10.79 -32.56
N VAL A 14 11.73 -12.09 -32.37
CA VAL A 14 11.28 -12.80 -31.15
C VAL A 14 11.97 -12.24 -29.91
N SER A 15 13.29 -12.01 -29.93
CA SER A 15 14.02 -11.43 -28.80
C SER A 15 13.46 -10.05 -28.41
N ILE A 16 13.19 -9.19 -29.39
CA ILE A 16 12.59 -7.87 -29.15
C ILE A 16 11.20 -8.04 -28.51
N LEU A 17 10.35 -8.89 -29.07
CA LEU A 17 9.00 -9.13 -28.53
C LEU A 17 9.06 -9.69 -27.10
N THR A 18 9.99 -10.59 -26.79
CA THR A 18 10.16 -11.13 -25.45
C THR A 18 10.55 -10.04 -24.45
N LEU A 19 11.43 -9.11 -24.82
CA LEU A 19 11.80 -7.98 -23.94
C LEU A 19 10.61 -7.07 -23.65
N PHE A 20 9.80 -6.76 -24.67
CA PHE A 20 8.57 -5.98 -24.49
C PHE A 20 7.55 -6.71 -23.60
N LEU A 21 7.38 -8.02 -23.80
CA LEU A 21 6.50 -8.84 -22.98
C LEU A 21 6.93 -8.85 -21.51
N MET A 22 8.23 -9.00 -21.26
CA MET A 22 8.80 -8.98 -19.91
C MET A 22 8.50 -7.65 -19.19
N GLN A 23 8.67 -6.53 -19.90
CA GLN A 23 8.35 -5.20 -19.36
C GLN A 23 6.85 -5.00 -19.10
N ALA A 24 5.99 -5.48 -20.01
CA ALA A 24 4.54 -5.38 -19.85
C ALA A 24 4.06 -6.22 -18.67
N LEU A 25 4.61 -7.42 -18.47
CA LEU A 25 4.25 -8.29 -17.36
C LEU A 25 4.70 -7.69 -16.03
N GLY A 26 5.90 -7.10 -15.96
CA GLY A 26 6.39 -6.41 -14.76
C GLY A 26 5.46 -5.26 -14.34
N ARG A 27 5.00 -4.44 -15.29
CA ARG A 27 4.03 -3.37 -15.01
C ARG A 27 2.69 -3.92 -14.54
N ALA A 28 2.17 -4.95 -15.20
CA ALA A 28 0.90 -5.56 -14.81
C ALA A 28 0.95 -6.13 -13.38
N MET A 29 2.07 -6.76 -12.98
CA MET A 29 2.24 -7.26 -11.61
C MET A 29 2.27 -6.12 -10.59
N SER A 30 3.00 -5.04 -10.87
CA SER A 30 3.05 -3.86 -10.01
C SER A 30 1.68 -3.18 -9.87
N ASP A 31 0.94 -3.03 -10.97
CA ASP A 31 -0.43 -2.48 -10.94
C ASP A 31 -1.37 -3.36 -10.10
N MET A 32 -1.21 -4.69 -10.15
CA MET A 32 -1.99 -5.61 -9.32
C MET A 32 -1.63 -5.52 -7.83
N GLU A 33 -0.35 -5.37 -7.50
CA GLU A 33 0.12 -5.18 -6.12
C GLU A 33 -0.45 -3.87 -5.54
N GLU A 34 -0.35 -2.76 -6.29
CA GLU A 34 -0.90 -1.46 -5.91
C GLU A 34 -2.42 -1.51 -5.74
N ALA A 35 -3.15 -2.19 -6.63
CA ALA A 35 -4.58 -2.41 -6.45
C ALA A 35 -4.89 -3.20 -5.16
N GLY A 36 -4.09 -4.22 -4.84
CA GLY A 36 -4.19 -4.98 -3.60
C GLY A 36 -4.00 -4.11 -2.35
N VAL A 37 -2.95 -3.28 -2.35
CA VAL A 37 -2.65 -2.32 -1.26
C VAL A 37 -3.80 -1.34 -1.06
N GLN A 38 -4.39 -0.83 -2.15
CA GLN A 38 -5.53 0.09 -2.05
C GLN A 38 -6.79 -0.59 -1.49
N VAL A 39 -7.05 -1.84 -1.86
CA VAL A 39 -8.18 -2.62 -1.30
C VAL A 39 -7.97 -2.83 0.20
N GLU A 40 -6.77 -3.25 0.62
CA GLU A 40 -6.47 -3.44 2.04
C GLU A 40 -6.56 -2.12 2.82
N ALA A 41 -6.04 -1.02 2.29
CA ALA A 41 -6.18 0.31 2.89
C ALA A 41 -7.65 0.76 2.99
N ALA A 42 -8.48 0.43 2.00
CA ALA A 42 -9.91 0.72 2.03
C ALA A 42 -10.65 -0.09 3.11
N VAL A 43 -10.26 -1.35 3.33
CA VAL A 43 -10.78 -2.19 4.42
C VAL A 43 -10.40 -1.59 5.78
N ILE A 44 -9.12 -1.29 6.00
CA ILE A 44 -8.64 -0.64 7.24
C ILE A 44 -9.43 0.63 7.51
N ARG A 45 -9.62 1.47 6.48
CA ARG A 45 -10.36 2.72 6.59
C ARG A 45 -11.84 2.49 6.94
N THR A 46 -12.47 1.49 6.37
CA THR A 46 -13.87 1.16 6.68
C THR A 46 -14.01 0.67 8.13
N GLU A 47 -13.12 -0.20 8.59
CA GLU A 47 -13.12 -0.68 9.98
C GLU A 47 -12.83 0.46 10.97
N LEU A 48 -11.93 1.39 10.64
CA LEU A 48 -11.70 2.60 11.44
C LEU A 48 -12.98 3.45 11.56
N LEU A 49 -13.71 3.64 10.45
CA LEU A 49 -14.97 4.38 10.45
C LEU A 49 -16.04 3.70 11.30
N GLU A 50 -16.10 2.37 11.28
CA GLU A 50 -17.03 1.59 12.10
C GLU A 50 -16.73 1.77 13.60
N VAL A 51 -15.46 1.68 14.01
CA VAL A 51 -15.05 1.90 15.41
C VAL A 51 -15.41 3.32 15.88
N LEU A 52 -15.20 4.32 15.02
CA LEU A 52 -15.55 5.70 15.32
C LEU A 52 -17.07 5.90 15.44
N ALA A 53 -17.85 5.33 14.53
CA ALA A 53 -19.30 5.40 14.57
C ALA A 53 -19.86 4.69 15.81
N HIS A 54 -19.29 3.54 16.17
CA HIS A 54 -19.68 2.80 17.38
C HIS A 54 -19.43 3.64 18.65
N ARG A 55 -18.31 4.37 18.70
CA ARG A 55 -18.01 5.31 19.78
C ARG A 55 -19.01 6.48 19.84
N GLU A 56 -19.35 7.09 18.71
CA GLU A 56 -20.31 8.22 18.71
C GLU A 56 -21.69 7.80 19.21
N ILE A 57 -22.10 6.56 18.93
CA ILE A 57 -23.43 6.04 19.29
C ILE A 57 -23.46 5.48 20.71
N PHE A 58 -22.46 4.67 21.10
CA PHE A 58 -22.49 3.91 22.35
C PHE A 58 -21.56 4.46 23.44
N GLY A 59 -20.67 5.38 23.10
CA GLY A 59 -19.57 5.79 23.98
C GLY A 59 -18.51 4.70 24.13
N GLY A 60 -17.28 5.10 24.46
CA GLY A 60 -16.15 4.18 24.62
C GLY A 60 -14.80 4.91 24.54
N GLU A 61 -13.75 4.28 25.09
CA GLU A 61 -12.38 4.76 24.94
C GLU A 61 -11.81 4.31 23.59
N LEU A 62 -11.24 5.26 22.83
CA LEU A 62 -10.46 4.91 21.65
C LEU A 62 -9.11 4.34 22.07
N PRO A 63 -8.53 3.41 21.29
CA PRO A 63 -7.17 2.97 21.53
C PRO A 63 -6.22 4.17 21.57
N LYS A 64 -5.33 4.21 22.57
CA LYS A 64 -4.36 5.31 22.73
C LYS A 64 -3.24 5.28 21.68
N THR A 65 -3.07 4.15 21.01
CA THR A 65 -2.05 3.93 19.98
C THR A 65 -2.36 4.72 18.71
N ASP A 66 -1.32 5.22 18.04
CA ASP A 66 -1.44 5.85 16.72
C ASP A 66 -1.33 4.84 15.58
N ASN A 67 -1.14 3.56 15.91
CA ASN A 67 -1.13 2.48 14.93
C ASN A 67 -2.55 2.13 14.49
N PRO A 68 -2.96 2.41 13.24
CA PRO A 68 -4.30 2.13 12.75
C PRO A 68 -4.62 0.63 12.74
N VAL A 69 -3.60 -0.24 12.62
CA VAL A 69 -3.80 -1.70 12.58
C VAL A 69 -4.25 -2.27 13.94
N GLU A 70 -3.98 -1.56 15.03
CA GLU A 70 -4.42 -1.96 16.37
C GLU A 70 -5.84 -1.47 16.70
N TRP A 71 -6.44 -0.65 15.83
CA TRP A 71 -7.83 -0.19 15.95
C TRP A 71 -8.80 -1.09 15.19
N VAL A 72 -8.31 -1.78 14.17
CA VAL A 72 -9.09 -2.64 13.28
C VAL A 72 -9.07 -4.08 13.78
N VAL A 73 -10.12 -4.83 13.45
CA VAL A 73 -10.27 -6.24 13.86
C VAL A 73 -9.40 -7.12 12.96
N SER A 74 -9.36 -6.80 11.67
CA SER A 74 -8.63 -7.58 10.67
C SER A 74 -7.25 -6.97 10.42
N LYS A 75 -6.20 -7.68 10.82
CA LYS A 75 -4.83 -7.26 10.48
C LYS A 75 -4.56 -7.51 8.99
N PRO A 76 -3.89 -6.58 8.28
CA PRO A 76 -3.48 -6.77 6.90
C PRO A 76 -2.61 -8.02 6.76
N ARG A 77 -2.64 -8.66 5.58
CA ARG A 77 -1.75 -9.78 5.30
C ARG A 77 -0.31 -9.30 5.30
N ASN A 78 0.61 -10.15 5.75
CA ASN A 78 2.04 -9.82 5.85
C ASN A 78 2.35 -8.59 6.73
N TYR A 79 1.54 -8.35 7.76
CA TYR A 79 1.81 -7.31 8.74
C TYR A 79 2.88 -7.75 9.75
N LEU A 80 4.04 -7.09 9.73
CA LEU A 80 5.18 -7.36 10.62
C LEU A 80 5.06 -6.72 12.00
N GLY A 81 4.05 -5.88 12.22
CA GLY A 81 3.89 -5.14 13.46
C GLY A 81 4.50 -3.75 13.41
N ALA A 82 4.60 -3.14 14.59
CA ALA A 82 5.30 -1.88 14.77
C ALA A 82 6.81 -2.14 14.88
N VAL A 83 7.60 -1.37 14.15
CA VAL A 83 9.06 -1.48 14.05
C VAL A 83 9.69 -0.09 14.15
N ASP A 84 10.92 -0.04 14.67
CA ASP A 84 11.71 1.20 14.79
C ASP A 84 12.67 1.38 13.61
N LYS A 85 12.88 0.31 12.83
CA LYS A 85 13.72 0.29 11.64
C LYS A 85 12.95 -0.39 10.51
N ALA A 86 13.04 0.17 9.31
CA ALA A 86 12.44 -0.42 8.12
C ALA A 86 12.91 -1.88 7.93
N PRO A 87 11.97 -2.83 7.73
CA PRO A 87 12.30 -4.23 7.50
C PRO A 87 12.99 -4.39 6.14
N ASP A 88 13.90 -5.36 6.03
CA ASP A 88 14.58 -5.67 4.76
C ASP A 88 13.67 -6.41 3.76
N GLU A 89 12.59 -7.03 4.28
CA GLU A 89 11.57 -7.75 3.52
C GLU A 89 10.71 -6.81 2.68
N SER A 90 10.28 -7.28 1.49
CA SER A 90 9.37 -6.60 0.59
C SER A 90 8.03 -7.34 0.47
N GLY A 91 6.98 -6.66 0.01
CA GLY A 91 5.61 -7.18 0.00
C GLY A 91 4.97 -7.23 1.40
N VAL A 92 5.44 -6.38 2.32
CA VAL A 92 5.10 -6.41 3.75
C VAL A 92 4.53 -5.09 4.24
N TRP A 93 3.60 -5.18 5.19
CA TRP A 93 3.10 -4.05 5.94
C TRP A 93 3.84 -3.91 7.27
N TYR A 94 4.20 -2.70 7.65
CA TYR A 94 4.77 -2.42 8.97
C TYR A 94 4.38 -1.03 9.45
N PHE A 95 4.38 -0.83 10.77
CA PHE A 95 4.15 0.50 11.35
C PHE A 95 5.46 1.09 11.85
N ASP A 96 5.89 2.21 11.27
CA ASP A 96 7.05 2.95 11.71
C ASP A 96 6.70 3.74 12.98
N ARG A 97 7.29 3.34 14.11
CA ARG A 97 7.08 4.00 15.41
C ARG A 97 7.68 5.41 15.48
N GLN A 98 8.75 5.67 14.75
CA GLN A 98 9.42 6.97 14.76
C GLN A 98 8.62 8.00 13.95
N ALA A 99 8.10 7.58 12.79
CA ALA A 99 7.33 8.44 11.91
C ALA A 99 5.82 8.50 12.27
N GLY A 100 5.32 7.50 13.01
CA GLY A 100 3.89 7.35 13.30
C GLY A 100 3.08 7.02 12.05
N GLU A 101 3.64 6.19 11.16
CA GLU A 101 3.11 5.90 9.83
C GLU A 101 2.98 4.40 9.60
N LEU A 102 1.88 3.98 8.98
CA LEU A 102 1.72 2.64 8.43
C LEU A 102 2.29 2.63 7.02
N ILE A 103 3.23 1.72 6.75
CA ILE A 103 3.96 1.66 5.49
C ILE A 103 3.80 0.27 4.88
N TYR A 104 3.49 0.23 3.58
CA TYR A 104 3.65 -0.96 2.76
C TYR A 104 4.91 -0.81 1.91
N ARG A 105 5.79 -1.81 1.94
CA ARG A 105 6.98 -1.85 1.07
C ARG A 105 6.72 -2.80 -0.08
N PHE A 106 6.75 -2.30 -1.30
CA PHE A 106 6.55 -3.09 -2.52
C PHE A 106 7.77 -3.92 -2.89
N GLU A 107 7.58 -4.93 -3.74
CA GLU A 107 8.66 -5.80 -4.22
C GLU A 107 9.77 -5.06 -4.99
N ASP A 108 9.45 -3.96 -5.67
CA ASP A 108 10.41 -3.16 -6.43
C ASP A 108 11.17 -2.11 -5.58
N GLY A 109 10.84 -2.00 -4.28
CA GLY A 109 11.46 -1.09 -3.34
C GLY A 109 10.76 0.26 -3.13
N HIS A 110 9.67 0.58 -3.86
CA HIS A 110 8.84 1.74 -3.50
C HIS A 110 8.01 1.48 -2.23
N GLN A 111 7.45 2.55 -1.65
CA GLN A 111 6.76 2.47 -0.37
C GLN A 111 5.48 3.30 -0.39
N ALA A 112 4.33 2.66 -0.14
CA ALA A 112 3.10 3.39 0.12
C ALA A 112 3.01 3.72 1.62
N ARG A 113 2.86 5.00 1.93
CA ARG A 113 2.86 5.50 3.31
C ARG A 113 1.49 6.04 3.67
N PHE A 114 1.02 5.67 4.84
CA PHE A 114 -0.29 6.02 5.36
C PHE A 114 -0.15 6.57 6.78
N ARG A 115 -0.80 7.69 7.06
CA ARG A 115 -0.86 8.26 8.41
C ARG A 115 -2.28 8.28 8.93
N LEU A 116 -2.45 7.88 10.18
CA LEU A 116 -3.68 8.09 10.92
C LEU A 116 -3.72 9.58 11.34
N SER A 117 -4.56 10.39 10.69
CA SER A 117 -4.86 11.73 11.20
C SER A 117 -5.95 11.62 12.26
N ARG A 118 -5.86 12.45 13.32
CA ARG A 118 -6.85 12.57 14.40
C ARG A 118 -7.47 13.98 14.47
N GLU A 119 -7.10 14.88 13.55
CA GLU A 119 -7.59 16.26 13.55
C GLU A 119 -8.83 16.42 12.65
N ALA A 120 -9.90 16.95 13.26
CA ALA A 120 -11.07 17.49 12.55
C ALA A 120 -10.68 18.77 11.78
N GLY A 121 -9.94 18.61 10.68
CA GLY A 121 -9.57 19.66 9.72
C GLY A 121 -10.21 19.43 8.35
N PRO A 122 -10.31 20.47 7.50
CA PRO A 122 -11.38 20.64 6.51
C PRO A 122 -11.45 19.52 5.48
N SER A 123 -12.50 18.70 5.58
CA SER A 123 -13.40 18.12 4.55
C SER A 123 -12.93 17.85 3.11
N ASN A 124 -11.63 17.79 2.81
CA ASN A 124 -11.10 17.60 1.45
C ASN A 124 -10.34 16.27 1.28
N ALA A 125 -10.08 15.53 2.35
CA ALA A 125 -9.71 14.14 2.26
C ALA A 125 -11.00 13.31 2.14
N ARG A 126 -11.23 12.72 0.97
CA ARG A 126 -12.38 11.82 0.75
C ARG A 126 -12.40 10.79 1.89
N GLY A 127 -13.53 10.76 2.62
CA GLY A 127 -13.91 9.98 3.80
C GLY A 127 -12.97 9.99 5.00
N VAL A 128 -12.91 11.17 5.59
CA VAL A 128 -12.71 11.42 7.02
C VAL A 128 -14.10 11.49 7.67
N ILE A 129 -14.33 10.75 8.76
CA ILE A 129 -15.49 10.97 9.65
C ILE A 129 -14.92 11.25 11.05
N ALA A 130 -15.47 12.25 11.75
CA ALA A 130 -15.04 12.70 13.08
C ALA A 130 -13.54 13.12 13.19
N GLY A 131 -12.94 13.60 12.11
CA GLY A 131 -11.54 14.05 12.11
C GLY A 131 -10.49 12.94 12.08
N VAL A 132 -10.92 11.68 11.99
CA VAL A 132 -10.03 10.54 11.88
C VAL A 132 -10.09 9.96 10.47
N GLY A 133 -8.92 9.80 9.85
CA GLY A 133 -8.80 9.28 8.49
C GLY A 133 -7.41 8.74 8.19
N LEU A 134 -7.37 7.69 7.36
CA LEU A 134 -6.13 7.16 6.80
C LEU A 134 -5.76 7.99 5.58
N LEU A 135 -4.76 8.86 5.71
CA LEU A 135 -4.24 9.68 4.61
C LEU A 135 -3.06 8.95 3.97
N ARG A 136 -3.14 8.69 2.66
CA ARG A 136 -1.95 8.34 1.87
C ARG A 136 -1.08 9.59 1.76
N LEU A 137 0.19 9.45 2.13
CA LEU A 137 1.20 10.48 1.91
C LEU A 137 1.78 10.31 0.51
N ASP A 138 2.14 11.41 -0.14
CA ASP A 138 2.82 11.37 -1.43
C ASP A 138 4.11 10.56 -1.33
N ASP A 139 4.39 9.76 -2.35
CA ASP A 139 5.62 8.97 -2.43
C ASP A 139 6.82 9.93 -2.40
N ARG A 140 7.68 9.77 -1.39
CA ARG A 140 8.95 10.50 -1.38
C ARG A 140 9.84 9.87 -2.46
N PRO A 141 10.34 10.63 -3.45
CA PRO A 141 11.43 10.15 -4.28
C PRO A 141 12.62 9.88 -3.36
N GLN A 142 13.20 8.69 -3.45
CA GLN A 142 14.47 8.33 -2.82
C GLN A 142 15.63 9.11 -3.44
#